data_AF-A0A3B0UK59-F1
#
_entry.id   AF-A0A3B0UK59-F1
#
_cell.length_a   1.000
_cell.length_b   1.000
_cell.length_c   1.000
_cell.angle_alpha   90.00
_cell.angle_beta   90.00
_cell.angle_gamma   90.00
#
_symmetry.space_group_name_H-M   'P 1'
#
loop_
_entity.id
_entity.type
_entity.pdbx_description
1 polymer ?
#
loop_
_entity_poly.entity_id
_entity_poly.type
_entity_poly.pdbx_seq_one_letter_code
_entity_poly.pdbx_strand_id
1 'polypeptide(L)'
;PATPEMKHDWAQYYDKVEDMDTWVGTKLKELEDAGLADNTIVFYYGDHGGVLGRSKRYVYESGTRVPFIIRIPEKYKYLFPAEEPGSKVNRLISFVDLAPTLLSITGVKIPDFMQGNAFLGKQKTKSPEYVYMFRGRMDERYDMCRAVRDEEFRYIRNYMPYRIYGQHLNYLWRAPSMRSWERAYLEGGCNEIQSVFWNKKPAEELYDTENDPWEVDNLANDPQYRDVLVRMRKANKEHALKIYDTGFIPEATLALRAGKTPYYDYMRSGKVPLDKIIEAAETATLCQGDCLDKYKKFLKNEDSAIRYWGATGLLMSGEEACGAIPGLEGALNDTSPDVVVVAAEALYNLGHKKTALKALMEVLSNAGEKARCHALNTIDFLNINSKDIQKKVVEMVSNAGTENRNKYDIRIANWLLEKWGTGTSAN
;
A
#
# COMPACT_ATOMS: atom_id res chain seq x y z
N PRO A 1 -5.42 21.05 -7.80
CA PRO A 1 -5.47 22.32 -8.58
C PRO A 1 -6.49 22.16 -9.72
N ALA A 2 -7.23 23.22 -10.07
CA ALA A 2 -8.29 23.18 -11.08
C ALA A 2 -7.75 23.39 -12.51
N THR A 3 -6.68 22.65 -12.87
CA THR A 3 -6.05 22.71 -14.19
C THR A 3 -7.01 22.21 -15.28
N PRO A 4 -6.84 22.64 -16.55
CA PRO A 4 -7.61 22.10 -17.67
C PRO A 4 -7.54 20.57 -17.77
N GLU A 5 -6.36 19.98 -17.56
CA GLU A 5 -6.14 18.53 -17.61
C GLU A 5 -6.84 17.80 -16.46
N MET A 6 -6.88 18.38 -15.26
CA MET A 6 -7.66 17.84 -14.15
C MET A 6 -9.14 17.80 -14.49
N LYS A 7 -9.70 18.92 -14.99
CA LYS A 7 -11.12 18.98 -15.39
C LYS A 7 -11.43 18.00 -16.51
N HIS A 8 -10.52 17.85 -17.48
CA HIS A 8 -10.66 16.91 -18.58
C HIS A 8 -10.73 15.46 -18.10
N ASP A 9 -9.78 15.02 -17.26
CA ASP A 9 -9.76 13.64 -16.76
C ASP A 9 -10.99 13.34 -15.88
N TRP A 10 -11.48 14.31 -15.11
CA TRP A 10 -12.75 14.18 -14.37
C TRP A 10 -13.96 14.04 -15.30
N ALA A 11 -14.04 14.85 -16.36
CA ALA A 11 -15.12 14.75 -17.35
C ALA A 11 -15.09 13.38 -18.05
N GLN A 12 -13.91 12.97 -18.53
CA GLN A 12 -13.74 11.65 -19.15
C GLN A 12 -14.07 10.51 -18.18
N TYR A 13 -13.74 10.64 -16.90
CA TYR A 13 -14.12 9.65 -15.89
C TYR A 13 -15.64 9.50 -15.80
N TYR A 14 -16.40 10.61 -15.81
CA TYR A 14 -17.87 10.56 -15.80
C TYR A 14 -18.45 9.99 -17.11
N ASP A 15 -17.90 10.35 -18.27
CA ASP A 15 -18.32 9.74 -19.55
C ASP A 15 -18.15 8.21 -19.50
N LYS A 16 -17.05 7.72 -18.91
CA LYS A 16 -16.81 6.27 -18.77
C LYS A 16 -17.74 5.60 -17.75
N VAL A 17 -18.24 6.34 -16.77
CA VAL A 17 -19.27 5.84 -15.84
C VAL A 17 -20.61 5.73 -16.58
N GLU A 18 -20.96 6.68 -17.45
CA GLU A 18 -22.18 6.63 -18.28
C GLU A 18 -22.14 5.48 -19.31
N ASP A 19 -21.00 5.29 -19.97
CA ASP A 19 -20.76 4.13 -20.86
C ASP A 19 -21.00 2.81 -20.09
N MET A 20 -20.45 2.71 -18.88
CA MET A 20 -20.58 1.53 -18.02
C MET A 20 -22.03 1.31 -17.58
N ASP A 21 -22.77 2.36 -17.22
CA ASP A 21 -24.20 2.26 -16.85
C ASP A 21 -25.04 1.71 -18.03
N THR A 22 -24.79 2.22 -19.24
CA THR A 22 -25.42 1.71 -20.47
C THR A 22 -25.13 0.22 -20.68
N TRP A 23 -23.89 -0.22 -20.43
CA TRP A 23 -23.52 -1.62 -20.54
C TRP A 23 -24.23 -2.48 -19.49
N VAL A 24 -24.32 -2.01 -18.24
CA VAL A 24 -25.06 -2.71 -17.18
C VAL A 24 -26.54 -2.84 -17.55
N GLY A 25 -27.18 -1.77 -18.03
CA GLY A 25 -28.57 -1.81 -18.50
C GLY A 25 -28.78 -2.84 -19.61
N THR A 26 -27.85 -2.92 -20.56
CA THR A 26 -27.89 -3.94 -21.63
C THR A 26 -27.81 -5.36 -21.06
N LYS A 27 -26.94 -5.63 -20.09
CA LYS A 27 -26.81 -6.95 -19.46
C LYS A 27 -28.00 -7.34 -18.60
N LEU A 28 -28.63 -6.39 -17.92
CA LEU A 28 -29.87 -6.64 -17.19
C LEU A 28 -31.01 -6.98 -18.15
N LYS A 29 -31.12 -6.25 -19.28
CA LYS A 29 -32.09 -6.57 -20.33
C LYS A 29 -31.87 -7.97 -20.93
N GLU A 30 -30.62 -8.36 -21.22
CA GLU A 30 -30.31 -9.71 -21.69
C GLU A 30 -30.78 -10.80 -20.71
N LEU A 31 -30.66 -10.58 -19.39
CA LEU A 31 -31.17 -11.50 -18.37
C LEU A 31 -32.71 -11.58 -18.35
N GLU A 32 -33.39 -10.45 -18.57
CA GLU A 32 -34.85 -10.38 -18.66
C GLU A 32 -35.37 -11.07 -19.92
N ASP A 33 -34.80 -10.76 -21.08
CA ASP A 33 -35.20 -11.33 -22.38
C ASP A 33 -34.96 -12.86 -22.41
N ALA A 34 -33.96 -13.36 -21.67
CA ALA A 34 -33.72 -14.79 -21.49
C ALA A 34 -34.65 -15.49 -20.46
N GLY A 35 -35.52 -14.74 -19.77
CA GLY A 35 -36.39 -15.28 -18.71
C GLY A 35 -35.65 -15.71 -17.44
N LEU A 36 -34.42 -15.22 -17.23
CA LEU A 36 -33.55 -15.61 -16.11
C LEU A 36 -33.53 -14.60 -14.96
N ALA A 37 -34.15 -13.43 -15.14
CA ALA A 37 -34.09 -12.32 -14.20
C ALA A 37 -34.62 -12.66 -12.79
N ASP A 38 -35.68 -13.47 -12.68
CA ASP A 38 -36.27 -13.89 -11.39
C ASP A 38 -35.48 -14.99 -10.68
N ASN A 39 -34.52 -15.60 -11.38
CA ASN A 39 -33.69 -16.69 -10.86
C ASN A 39 -32.23 -16.28 -10.64
N THR A 40 -31.90 -15.00 -10.83
CA THR A 40 -30.52 -14.49 -10.80
C THR A 40 -30.38 -13.38 -9.75
N ILE A 41 -29.45 -13.56 -8.81
CA ILE A 41 -28.98 -12.48 -7.93
C ILE A 41 -27.86 -11.75 -8.66
N VAL A 42 -27.93 -10.42 -8.76
CA VAL A 42 -26.92 -9.61 -9.43
C VAL A 42 -26.14 -8.80 -8.38
N PHE A 43 -24.82 -8.92 -8.40
CA PHE A 43 -23.91 -8.10 -7.60
C PHE A 43 -23.21 -7.10 -8.53
N TYR A 44 -23.21 -5.83 -8.16
CA TYR A 44 -22.48 -4.76 -8.85
C TYR A 44 -21.55 -4.06 -7.87
N TYR A 45 -20.26 -3.97 -8.22
CA TYR A 45 -19.24 -3.31 -7.41
C TYR A 45 -17.99 -2.95 -8.24
N GLY A 46 -17.20 -2.00 -7.76
CA GLY A 46 -15.87 -1.69 -8.30
C GLY A 46 -14.76 -2.36 -7.48
N ASP A 47 -13.66 -2.79 -8.08
CA ASP A 47 -12.57 -3.49 -7.38
C ASP A 47 -11.75 -2.60 -6.44
N HIS A 48 -11.73 -1.30 -6.71
CA HIS A 48 -11.15 -0.22 -5.91
C HIS A 48 -11.75 1.13 -6.37
N GLY A 49 -11.30 2.24 -5.77
CA GLY A 49 -11.67 3.59 -6.23
C GLY A 49 -11.25 3.90 -7.68
N GLY A 50 -11.66 5.05 -8.20
CA GLY A 50 -11.37 5.48 -9.57
C GLY A 50 -9.89 5.70 -9.91
N VAL A 51 -9.63 6.05 -11.17
CA VAL A 51 -8.27 6.28 -11.71
C VAL A 51 -7.68 7.65 -11.35
N LEU A 52 -8.46 8.48 -10.65
CA LEU A 52 -8.10 9.84 -10.28
C LEU A 52 -7.05 9.86 -9.15
N GLY A 53 -6.36 10.99 -9.02
CA GLY A 53 -5.35 11.19 -7.98
C GLY A 53 -5.88 10.89 -6.58
N ARG A 54 -5.05 10.29 -5.72
CA ARG A 54 -5.39 9.88 -4.35
C ARG A 54 -6.59 8.90 -4.24
N SER A 55 -6.96 8.22 -5.32
CA SER A 55 -7.97 7.15 -5.30
C SER A 55 -7.30 5.76 -5.36
N LYS A 56 -7.30 5.08 -6.50
CA LYS A 56 -6.62 3.78 -6.69
C LYS A 56 -5.20 3.77 -6.10
N ARG A 57 -4.90 2.73 -5.30
CA ARG A 57 -3.66 2.49 -4.51
C ARG A 57 -3.56 3.24 -3.18
N TYR A 58 -4.56 4.04 -2.81
CA TYR A 58 -4.58 4.71 -1.51
C TYR A 58 -5.67 4.11 -0.63
N VAL A 59 -5.40 4.03 0.67
CA VAL A 59 -6.31 3.40 1.66
C VAL A 59 -7.27 4.42 2.29
N TYR A 60 -7.60 5.47 1.54
CA TYR A 60 -8.61 6.48 1.86
C TYR A 60 -10.01 6.01 1.41
N GLU A 61 -11.08 6.65 1.87
CA GLU A 61 -12.46 6.47 1.38
C GLU A 61 -12.50 6.58 -0.15
N SER A 62 -11.84 7.59 -0.73
CA SER A 62 -11.71 7.78 -2.18
C SER A 62 -11.12 6.59 -2.94
N GLY A 63 -10.30 5.77 -2.28
CA GLY A 63 -9.62 4.62 -2.88
C GLY A 63 -10.23 3.26 -2.53
N THR A 64 -11.02 3.18 -1.46
CA THR A 64 -11.46 1.90 -0.89
C THR A 64 -12.95 1.78 -0.62
N ARG A 65 -13.69 2.90 -0.54
CA ARG A 65 -15.15 2.88 -0.50
C ARG A 65 -15.68 2.86 -1.93
N VAL A 66 -16.13 1.69 -2.34
CA VAL A 66 -16.65 1.42 -3.69
C VAL A 66 -18.16 1.25 -3.67
N PRO A 67 -18.87 1.49 -4.79
CA PRO A 67 -20.27 1.11 -4.88
C PRO A 67 -20.41 -0.40 -4.64
N PHE A 68 -21.47 -0.80 -3.95
CA PHE A 68 -21.81 -2.20 -3.74
C PHE A 68 -23.32 -2.37 -3.73
N ILE A 69 -23.86 -2.87 -4.82
CA ILE A 69 -25.31 -3.02 -5.05
C ILE A 69 -25.60 -4.50 -5.25
N ILE A 70 -26.67 -4.98 -4.61
CA ILE A 70 -27.15 -6.36 -4.78
C ILE A 70 -28.62 -6.30 -5.17
N ARG A 71 -28.94 -6.77 -6.37
CA ARG A 71 -30.32 -7.04 -6.78
C ARG A 71 -30.66 -8.48 -6.45
N ILE A 72 -31.57 -8.66 -5.50
CA ILE A 72 -32.12 -9.95 -5.13
C ILE A 72 -33.57 -9.99 -5.65
N PRO A 73 -33.97 -10.95 -6.52
CA PRO A 73 -35.33 -11.04 -7.01
C PRO A 73 -36.30 -11.51 -5.90
N GLU A 74 -37.59 -11.20 -6.04
CA GLU A 74 -38.63 -11.50 -5.03
C GLU A 74 -38.68 -12.98 -4.64
N LYS A 75 -38.38 -13.88 -5.59
CA LYS A 75 -38.23 -15.34 -5.34
C LYS A 75 -37.24 -15.65 -4.21
N TYR A 76 -36.24 -14.81 -4.00
CA TYR A 76 -35.21 -14.93 -2.98
C TYR A 76 -35.32 -13.89 -1.86
N LYS A 77 -36.52 -13.33 -1.61
CA LYS A 77 -36.73 -12.30 -0.58
C LYS A 77 -36.26 -12.65 0.83
N TYR A 78 -36.19 -13.94 1.16
CA TYR A 78 -35.63 -14.42 2.42
C TYR A 78 -34.12 -14.10 2.59
N LEU A 79 -33.44 -13.71 1.51
CA LEU A 79 -32.06 -13.22 1.52
C LEU A 79 -31.98 -11.70 1.62
N PHE A 80 -33.09 -10.95 1.66
CA PHE A 80 -33.01 -9.49 1.72
C PHE A 80 -32.27 -9.03 2.98
N PRO A 81 -31.30 -8.11 2.86
CA PRO A 81 -30.58 -7.57 4.00
C PRO A 81 -31.36 -6.48 4.76
N ALA A 82 -32.49 -6.03 4.20
CA ALA A 82 -33.39 -4.98 4.70
C ALA A 82 -34.85 -5.33 4.37
N GLU A 83 -35.81 -4.52 4.84
CA GLU A 83 -37.24 -4.79 4.69
C GLU A 83 -37.71 -4.74 3.22
N GLU A 84 -37.17 -3.82 2.43
CA GLU A 84 -37.61 -3.59 1.05
C GLU A 84 -36.46 -3.28 0.07
N PRO A 85 -36.59 -3.62 -1.22
CA PRO A 85 -35.64 -3.23 -2.26
C PRO A 85 -35.41 -1.71 -2.31
N GLY A 86 -34.18 -1.30 -2.63
CA GLY A 86 -33.80 0.13 -2.64
C GLY A 86 -33.33 0.67 -1.27
N SER A 87 -33.48 -0.12 -0.20
CA SER A 87 -32.98 0.25 1.13
C SER A 87 -31.45 0.37 1.18
N LYS A 88 -30.96 1.39 1.90
CA LYS A 88 -29.54 1.50 2.26
C LYS A 88 -29.20 0.58 3.42
N VAL A 89 -28.13 -0.20 3.31
CA VAL A 89 -27.62 -1.07 4.37
C VAL A 89 -26.28 -0.55 4.86
N ASN A 90 -26.19 -0.16 6.13
CA ASN A 90 -24.98 0.45 6.71
C ASN A 90 -23.95 -0.56 7.24
N ARG A 91 -24.21 -1.87 7.11
CA ARG A 91 -23.28 -2.90 7.56
C ARG A 91 -21.92 -2.72 6.87
N LEU A 92 -20.86 -2.70 7.66
CA LEU A 92 -19.49 -2.78 7.17
C LEU A 92 -19.24 -4.11 6.43
N ILE A 93 -18.74 -4.03 5.19
CA ILE A 93 -18.37 -5.18 4.37
C ILE A 93 -16.99 -4.97 3.74
N SER A 94 -16.28 -6.07 3.50
CA SER A 94 -15.02 -6.12 2.76
C SER A 94 -15.07 -7.21 1.69
N PHE A 95 -14.22 -7.14 0.67
CA PHE A 95 -14.23 -8.14 -0.41
C PHE A 95 -13.85 -9.55 0.01
N VAL A 96 -13.14 -9.69 1.13
CA VAL A 96 -12.92 -11.02 1.73
C VAL A 96 -14.23 -11.68 2.18
N ASP A 97 -15.32 -10.93 2.36
CA ASP A 97 -16.64 -11.41 2.77
C ASP A 97 -17.44 -12.01 1.60
N LEU A 98 -17.06 -11.72 0.35
CA LEU A 98 -17.81 -12.15 -0.84
C LEU A 98 -17.88 -13.68 -0.95
N ALA A 99 -16.73 -14.36 -0.87
CA ALA A 99 -16.69 -15.82 -0.98
C ALA A 99 -17.50 -16.51 0.14
N PRO A 100 -17.30 -16.19 1.43
CA PRO A 100 -18.16 -16.69 2.51
C PRO A 100 -19.65 -16.41 2.28
N THR A 101 -19.99 -15.23 1.76
CA THR A 101 -21.39 -14.86 1.48
C THR A 101 -22.01 -15.73 0.39
N LEU A 102 -21.28 -16.03 -0.69
CA LEU A 102 -21.78 -16.92 -1.76
C LEU A 102 -21.98 -18.35 -1.26
N LEU A 103 -21.08 -18.87 -0.42
CA LEU A 103 -21.25 -20.17 0.23
C LEU A 103 -22.47 -20.19 1.15
N SER A 104 -22.65 -19.11 1.92
CA SER A 104 -23.80 -18.94 2.81
C SER A 104 -25.13 -18.89 2.05
N ILE A 105 -25.18 -18.21 0.90
CA ILE A 105 -26.36 -18.15 0.02
C ILE A 105 -26.69 -19.53 -0.56
N THR A 106 -25.67 -20.28 -1.01
CA THR A 106 -25.83 -21.59 -1.64
C THR A 106 -25.98 -22.75 -0.65
N GLY A 107 -25.87 -22.49 0.65
CA GLY A 107 -25.96 -23.50 1.71
C GLY A 107 -24.72 -24.39 1.83
N VAL A 108 -23.61 -24.02 1.20
CA VAL A 108 -22.32 -24.71 1.32
C VAL A 108 -21.62 -24.25 2.61
N LYS A 109 -21.07 -25.18 3.39
CA LYS A 109 -20.33 -24.86 4.61
C LYS A 109 -19.15 -23.93 4.30
N ILE A 110 -19.03 -22.83 5.04
CA ILE A 110 -17.88 -21.93 4.94
C ILE A 110 -16.65 -22.62 5.59
N PRO A 111 -15.52 -22.76 4.87
CA PRO A 111 -14.30 -23.31 5.45
C PRO A 111 -13.67 -22.38 6.49
N ASP A 112 -13.11 -22.96 7.56
CA ASP A 112 -12.55 -22.22 8.71
C ASP A 112 -11.33 -21.34 8.35
N PHE A 113 -10.69 -21.59 7.20
CA PHE A 113 -9.55 -20.79 6.74
C PHE A 113 -9.96 -19.47 6.05
N MET A 114 -11.25 -19.30 5.70
CA MET A 114 -11.72 -18.05 5.10
C MET A 114 -11.72 -16.93 6.13
N GLN A 115 -11.22 -15.76 5.74
CA GLN A 115 -11.05 -14.63 6.66
C GLN A 115 -12.28 -13.72 6.75
N GLY A 116 -13.17 -13.78 5.76
CA GLY A 116 -14.34 -12.91 5.68
C GLY A 116 -15.57 -13.44 6.42
N ASN A 117 -16.55 -12.57 6.55
CA ASN A 117 -17.77 -12.75 7.32
C ASN A 117 -18.99 -12.69 6.39
N ALA A 118 -19.70 -13.80 6.24
CA ALA A 118 -20.90 -13.82 5.41
C ALA A 118 -21.92 -12.77 5.87
N PHE A 119 -22.43 -11.96 4.94
CA PHE A 119 -23.40 -10.90 5.21
C PHE A 119 -24.82 -11.20 4.67
N LEU A 120 -24.98 -12.23 3.84
CA LEU A 120 -26.26 -12.82 3.40
C LEU A 120 -26.28 -14.34 3.65
N GLY A 121 -27.47 -14.94 3.55
CA GLY A 121 -27.66 -16.40 3.64
C GLY A 121 -27.71 -16.96 5.07
N LYS A 122 -27.79 -18.29 5.19
CA LYS A 122 -28.05 -18.99 6.47
C LYS A 122 -26.88 -18.93 7.46
N GLN A 123 -25.67 -18.69 6.98
CA GLN A 123 -24.45 -18.57 7.77
C GLN A 123 -24.05 -17.11 7.99
N LYS A 124 -24.99 -16.16 7.81
CA LYS A 124 -24.78 -14.73 8.07
C LYS A 124 -24.31 -14.49 9.50
N THR A 125 -23.30 -13.64 9.63
CA THR A 125 -22.71 -13.24 10.91
C THR A 125 -23.29 -11.91 11.41
N LYS A 126 -23.00 -11.53 12.67
CA LYS A 126 -23.23 -10.16 13.17
C LYS A 126 -22.43 -9.14 12.36
N SER A 127 -22.84 -7.87 12.38
CA SER A 127 -22.07 -6.80 11.72
C SER A 127 -20.67 -6.74 12.33
N PRO A 128 -19.60 -6.73 11.51
CA PRO A 128 -18.26 -6.57 12.03
C PRO A 128 -18.10 -5.14 12.54
N GLU A 129 -17.36 -4.98 13.63
CA GLU A 129 -17.01 -3.67 14.20
C GLU A 129 -16.04 -2.90 13.29
N TYR A 130 -15.21 -3.63 12.54
CA TYR A 130 -14.13 -3.07 11.73
C TYR A 130 -14.05 -3.72 10.35
N VAL A 131 -13.66 -2.93 9.35
CA VAL A 131 -13.06 -3.40 8.10
C VAL A 131 -11.61 -2.96 8.01
N TYR A 132 -10.80 -3.76 7.34
CA TYR A 132 -9.35 -3.59 7.29
C TYR A 132 -8.90 -3.42 5.85
N MET A 133 -7.94 -2.53 5.64
CA MET A 133 -7.26 -2.35 4.36
C MET A 133 -5.76 -2.33 4.55
N PHE A 134 -5.04 -2.61 3.47
CA PHE A 134 -3.59 -2.44 3.44
C PHE A 134 -3.13 -1.97 2.07
N ARG A 135 -1.97 -1.32 2.08
CA ARG A 135 -1.16 -1.06 0.89
C ARG A 135 0.25 -1.54 1.19
N GLY A 136 0.78 -2.35 0.28
CA GLY A 136 2.20 -2.66 0.19
C GLY A 136 2.83 -1.88 -0.97
N ARG A 137 3.82 -2.49 -1.63
CA ARG A 137 4.41 -1.95 -2.85
C ARG A 137 3.33 -1.68 -3.92
N MET A 138 3.40 -0.49 -4.52
CA MET A 138 2.59 -0.05 -5.65
C MET A 138 3.39 -0.18 -6.94
N ASP A 139 3.17 -1.24 -7.71
CA ASP A 139 4.02 -1.52 -8.87
C ASP A 139 5.52 -1.40 -8.53
N GLU A 140 6.26 -0.44 -9.08
CA GLU A 140 7.67 -0.21 -8.80
C GLU A 140 7.99 0.61 -7.54
N ARG A 141 6.99 1.08 -6.78
CA ARG A 141 7.19 1.97 -5.61
C ARG A 141 6.90 1.31 -4.28
N TYR A 142 7.91 1.29 -3.41
CA TYR A 142 7.78 0.75 -2.06
C TYR A 142 6.98 1.71 -1.16
N ASP A 143 5.99 1.14 -0.50
CA ASP A 143 5.25 1.77 0.58
C ASP A 143 4.71 0.68 1.50
N MET A 144 4.28 1.08 2.69
CA MET A 144 3.64 0.18 3.62
C MET A 144 2.69 0.96 4.53
N CYS A 145 1.39 0.75 4.34
CA CYS A 145 0.39 1.20 5.30
C CYS A 145 -0.68 0.15 5.59
N ARG A 146 -1.27 0.26 6.77
CA ARG A 146 -2.40 -0.55 7.25
C ARG A 146 -3.48 0.40 7.70
N ALA A 147 -4.72 0.10 7.39
CA ALA A 147 -5.85 0.90 7.80
C ALA A 147 -6.94 0.04 8.43
N VAL A 148 -7.67 0.65 9.35
CA VAL A 148 -8.89 0.09 9.94
C VAL A 148 -9.96 1.17 9.92
N ARG A 149 -11.19 0.79 9.61
CA ARG A 149 -12.34 1.68 9.58
C ARG A 149 -13.49 1.03 10.35
N ASP A 150 -14.07 1.76 11.30
CA ASP A 150 -15.34 1.39 11.93
C ASP A 150 -16.49 2.16 11.25
N GLU A 151 -17.63 2.37 11.90
CA GLU A 151 -18.76 3.08 11.28
C GLU A 151 -18.47 4.58 11.06
N GLU A 152 -17.61 5.19 11.87
CA GLU A 152 -17.42 6.64 11.96
C GLU A 152 -15.99 7.05 11.59
N PHE A 153 -14.99 6.33 12.10
CA PHE A 153 -13.58 6.70 12.01
C PHE A 153 -12.79 5.80 11.07
N ARG A 154 -11.80 6.39 10.42
CA ARG A 154 -10.70 5.68 9.75
C ARG A 154 -9.38 6.00 10.42
N TYR A 155 -8.62 4.95 10.72
CA TYR A 155 -7.23 5.06 11.16
C TYR A 155 -6.30 4.46 10.11
N ILE A 156 -5.21 5.16 9.80
CA ILE A 156 -4.16 4.71 8.89
C ILE A 156 -2.82 4.75 9.63
N ARG A 157 -2.08 3.64 9.53
CA ARG A 157 -0.73 3.49 10.07
C ARG A 157 0.28 3.41 8.94
N ASN A 158 1.16 4.42 8.84
CA ASN A 158 2.23 4.48 7.84
C ASN A 158 3.55 3.95 8.41
N TYR A 159 4.04 2.83 7.89
CA TYR A 159 5.33 2.25 8.28
C TYR A 159 6.51 2.77 7.43
N MET A 160 6.24 3.67 6.48
CA MET A 160 7.25 4.42 5.73
C MET A 160 6.96 5.93 5.74
N PRO A 161 6.88 6.58 6.94
CA PRO A 161 6.53 8.01 7.04
C PRO A 161 7.63 8.92 6.47
N TYR A 162 8.86 8.41 6.34
CA TYR A 162 9.99 9.09 5.70
C TYR A 162 9.86 9.17 4.16
N ARG A 163 8.81 8.57 3.57
CA ARG A 163 8.44 8.71 2.16
C ARG A 163 7.28 9.67 1.99
N ILE A 164 7.22 10.34 0.84
CA ILE A 164 6.09 11.19 0.47
C ILE A 164 4.81 10.38 0.17
N TYR A 165 3.65 11.03 0.16
CA TYR A 165 2.39 10.39 -0.25
C TYR A 165 2.41 9.98 -1.73
N GLY A 166 2.67 10.93 -2.60
CA GLY A 166 2.64 10.83 -4.05
C GLY A 166 4.00 10.51 -4.66
N GLN A 167 4.42 9.25 -4.56
CA GLN A 167 5.63 8.79 -5.26
C GLN A 167 5.37 8.67 -6.76
N HIS A 168 6.29 9.16 -7.60
CA HIS A 168 6.17 9.08 -9.05
C HIS A 168 5.97 7.62 -9.47
N LEU A 169 4.85 7.30 -10.10
CA LEU A 169 4.50 5.95 -10.51
C LEU A 169 4.13 5.96 -11.99
N ASN A 170 4.81 5.17 -12.82
CA ASN A 170 4.71 5.28 -14.27
C ASN A 170 3.26 5.22 -14.75
N TYR A 171 2.46 4.30 -14.21
CA TYR A 171 1.04 4.18 -14.59
C TYR A 171 0.22 5.42 -14.20
N LEU A 172 0.40 5.94 -12.98
CA LEU A 172 -0.39 7.08 -12.48
C LEU A 172 -0.02 8.37 -13.24
N TRP A 173 1.25 8.52 -13.63
CA TRP A 173 1.75 9.68 -14.40
C TRP A 173 1.39 9.65 -15.88
N ARG A 174 0.78 8.57 -16.39
CA ARG A 174 0.13 8.60 -17.72
C ARG A 174 -1.06 9.54 -17.76
N ALA A 175 -1.73 9.76 -16.61
CA ALA A 175 -2.85 10.68 -16.52
C ALA A 175 -2.36 12.14 -16.69
N PRO A 176 -2.91 12.90 -17.67
CA PRO A 176 -2.63 14.33 -17.82
C PRO A 176 -2.89 15.12 -16.53
N SER A 177 -3.97 14.78 -15.80
CA SER A 177 -4.30 15.42 -14.51
C SER A 177 -3.17 15.33 -13.49
N MET A 178 -2.55 14.16 -13.33
CA MET A 178 -1.46 13.95 -12.38
C MET A 178 -0.22 14.77 -12.73
N ARG A 179 0.19 14.79 -14.01
CA ARG A 179 1.31 15.63 -14.48
C ARG A 179 1.02 17.12 -14.30
N SER A 180 -0.22 17.55 -14.55
CA SER A 180 -0.62 18.94 -14.34
C SER A 180 -0.65 19.33 -12.85
N TRP A 181 -0.99 18.39 -11.96
CA TRP A 181 -0.96 18.63 -10.52
C TRP A 181 0.48 18.75 -10.01
N GLU A 182 1.38 17.86 -10.44
CA GLU A 182 2.80 17.95 -10.10
C GLU A 182 3.40 19.29 -10.58
N ARG A 183 3.16 19.66 -11.85
CA ARG A 183 3.62 20.95 -12.40
C ARG A 183 3.10 22.14 -11.58
N ALA A 184 1.80 22.17 -11.29
CA ALA A 184 1.22 23.25 -10.48
C ALA A 184 1.78 23.30 -9.06
N TYR A 185 2.18 22.17 -8.47
CA TYR A 185 2.86 22.15 -7.17
C TYR A 185 4.27 22.74 -7.28
N LEU A 186 5.06 22.32 -8.26
CA LEU A 186 6.43 22.80 -8.48
C LEU A 186 6.48 24.31 -8.80
N GLU A 187 5.45 24.83 -9.45
CA GLU A 187 5.29 26.26 -9.77
C GLU A 187 4.72 27.09 -8.59
N GLY A 188 4.43 26.46 -7.44
CA GLY A 188 3.87 27.13 -6.26
C GLY A 188 2.39 27.50 -6.37
N GLY A 189 1.67 26.91 -7.32
CA GLY A 189 0.25 27.17 -7.59
C GLY A 189 -0.75 26.30 -6.80
N CYS A 190 -0.27 25.42 -5.91
CA CYS A 190 -1.13 24.60 -5.05
C CYS A 190 -1.37 25.28 -3.70
N ASN A 191 -2.60 25.17 -3.17
CA ASN A 191 -2.87 25.51 -1.77
C ASN A 191 -2.36 24.42 -0.82
N GLU A 192 -2.52 24.62 0.50
CA GLU A 192 -2.04 23.69 1.52
C GLU A 192 -2.58 22.26 1.32
N ILE A 193 -3.90 22.11 1.21
CA ILE A 193 -4.56 20.81 1.01
C ILE A 193 -4.05 20.10 -0.25
N GLN A 194 -3.91 20.85 -1.35
CA GLN A 194 -3.42 20.30 -2.63
C GLN A 194 -1.93 19.95 -2.59
N SER A 195 -1.17 20.54 -1.66
CA SER A 195 0.26 20.31 -1.51
C SER A 195 0.58 19.08 -0.65
N VAL A 196 -0.34 18.64 0.23
CA VAL A 196 -0.14 17.50 1.13
C VAL A 196 0.32 16.24 0.39
N PHE A 197 -0.20 15.99 -0.82
CA PHE A 197 0.17 14.82 -1.63
C PHE A 197 1.67 14.74 -1.97
N TRP A 198 2.37 15.86 -1.92
CA TRP A 198 3.81 15.96 -2.22
C TRP A 198 4.67 15.98 -0.96
N ASN A 199 4.05 15.96 0.22
CA ASN A 199 4.72 15.97 1.52
C ASN A 199 5.00 14.56 2.04
N LYS A 200 5.89 14.46 3.03
CA LYS A 200 6.08 13.25 3.83
C LYS A 200 4.81 12.92 4.63
N LYS A 201 4.57 11.62 4.82
CA LYS A 201 3.40 11.12 5.56
C LYS A 201 3.66 11.17 7.07
N PRO A 202 2.67 11.47 7.91
CA PRO A 202 2.77 11.22 9.34
C PRO A 202 2.76 9.71 9.59
N ALA A 203 3.29 9.28 10.74
CA ALA A 203 3.28 7.88 11.12
C ALA A 203 1.86 7.35 11.36
N GLU A 204 0.94 8.21 11.80
CA GLU A 204 -0.45 7.90 12.09
C GLU A 204 -1.37 8.97 11.49
N GLU A 205 -2.50 8.52 10.95
CA GLU A 205 -3.60 9.36 10.50
C GLU A 205 -4.90 8.85 11.12
N LEU A 206 -5.76 9.76 11.59
CA LEU A 206 -7.09 9.47 12.09
C LEU A 206 -8.07 10.47 11.50
N TYR A 207 -9.16 9.99 10.92
CA TYR A 207 -10.18 10.81 10.26
C TYR A 207 -11.57 10.43 10.77
N ASP A 208 -12.39 11.45 11.00
CA ASP A 208 -13.84 11.33 11.12
C ASP A 208 -14.43 11.30 9.71
N THR A 209 -14.90 10.15 9.25
CA THR A 209 -15.35 9.96 7.86
C THR A 209 -16.75 10.51 7.60
N GLU A 210 -17.50 10.89 8.64
CA GLU A 210 -18.80 11.51 8.50
C GLU A 210 -18.68 13.02 8.33
N ASN A 211 -17.85 13.66 9.16
CA ASN A 211 -17.65 15.11 9.14
C ASN A 211 -16.54 15.56 8.19
N ASP A 212 -15.57 14.68 7.90
CA ASP A 212 -14.51 14.89 6.92
C ASP A 212 -14.46 13.75 5.88
N PRO A 213 -15.41 13.72 4.92
CA PRO A 213 -15.51 12.65 3.93
C PRO A 213 -14.33 12.64 2.93
N TRP A 214 -13.52 13.69 2.90
CA TRP A 214 -12.34 13.79 2.04
C TRP A 214 -11.04 13.45 2.78
N GLU A 215 -11.11 13.20 4.08
CA GLU A 215 -9.99 12.79 4.94
C GLU A 215 -8.81 13.76 4.80
N VAL A 216 -9.08 15.05 4.93
CA VAL A 216 -8.10 16.14 4.85
C VAL A 216 -7.63 16.62 6.22
N ASP A 217 -8.42 16.44 7.28
CA ASP A 217 -8.11 16.88 8.64
C ASP A 217 -7.67 15.71 9.52
N ASN A 218 -6.36 15.62 9.78
CA ASN A 218 -5.79 14.51 10.55
C ASN A 218 -5.89 14.75 12.06
N LEU A 219 -6.79 14.03 12.70
CA LEU A 219 -7.09 14.09 14.14
C LEU A 219 -6.10 13.32 15.03
N ALA A 220 -5.07 12.66 14.46
CA ALA A 220 -4.18 11.78 15.23
C ALA A 220 -3.39 12.50 16.35
N ASN A 221 -3.20 13.81 16.24
CA ASN A 221 -2.53 14.62 17.26
C ASN A 221 -3.51 15.39 18.16
N ASP A 222 -4.82 15.29 17.93
CA ASP A 222 -5.82 15.95 18.74
C ASP A 222 -6.05 15.16 20.05
N PRO A 223 -5.80 15.77 21.23
CA PRO A 223 -6.03 15.12 22.51
C PRO A 223 -7.47 14.63 22.72
N GLN A 224 -8.48 15.26 22.10
CA GLN A 224 -9.89 14.86 22.22
C GLN A 224 -10.16 13.48 21.61
N TYR A 225 -9.41 13.12 20.57
CA TYR A 225 -9.56 11.85 19.86
C TYR A 225 -8.57 10.78 20.32
N ARG A 226 -7.86 11.01 21.43
CA ARG A 226 -6.80 10.11 21.92
C ARG A 226 -7.31 8.69 22.17
N ASP A 227 -8.49 8.54 22.76
CA ASP A 227 -9.07 7.24 23.06
C ASP A 227 -9.47 6.48 21.78
N VAL A 228 -10.03 7.19 20.79
CA VAL A 228 -10.34 6.65 19.46
C VAL A 228 -9.07 6.17 18.77
N LEU A 229 -8.02 7.00 18.75
CA LEU A 229 -6.72 6.66 18.19
C LEU A 229 -6.13 5.40 18.82
N VAL A 230 -6.16 5.29 20.16
CA VAL A 230 -5.63 4.13 20.87
C VAL A 230 -6.42 2.87 20.56
N ARG A 231 -7.76 2.95 20.54
CA ARG A 231 -8.64 1.82 20.18
C ARG A 231 -8.37 1.33 18.76
N MET A 232 -8.34 2.25 17.79
CA MET A 232 -8.14 1.92 16.37
C MET A 232 -6.74 1.40 16.10
N ARG A 233 -5.71 1.98 16.72
CA ARG A 233 -4.33 1.45 16.67
C ARG A 233 -4.26 0.00 17.15
N LYS A 234 -4.91 -0.29 18.28
CA LYS A 234 -4.98 -1.64 18.84
C LYS A 234 -5.66 -2.61 17.87
N ALA A 235 -6.84 -2.25 17.35
CA ALA A 235 -7.56 -3.07 16.37
C ALA A 235 -6.71 -3.37 15.12
N ASN A 236 -5.99 -2.37 14.62
CA ASN A 236 -5.09 -2.53 13.46
C ASN A 236 -3.95 -3.52 13.73
N LYS A 237 -3.29 -3.40 14.90
CA LYS A 237 -2.21 -4.30 15.33
C LYS A 237 -2.70 -5.73 15.54
N GLU A 238 -3.83 -5.89 16.24
CA GLU A 238 -4.42 -7.21 16.51
C GLU A 238 -4.82 -7.91 15.21
N HIS A 239 -5.32 -7.17 14.23
CA HIS A 239 -5.61 -7.73 12.90
C HIS A 239 -4.33 -8.21 12.19
N ALA A 240 -3.28 -7.39 12.16
CA ALA A 240 -2.00 -7.76 11.53
C ALA A 240 -1.42 -9.06 12.12
N LEU A 241 -1.49 -9.21 13.45
CA LEU A 241 -1.12 -10.45 14.14
C LEU A 241 -2.02 -11.63 13.74
N LYS A 242 -3.35 -11.43 13.79
CA LYS A 242 -4.34 -12.47 13.47
C LYS A 242 -4.18 -13.05 12.08
N ILE A 243 -3.87 -12.22 11.08
CA ILE A 243 -3.74 -12.67 9.68
C ILE A 243 -2.34 -13.21 9.35
N TYR A 244 -1.39 -13.11 10.27
CA TYR A 244 0.02 -13.38 10.06
C TYR A 244 0.60 -12.53 8.92
N ASP A 245 0.44 -11.20 9.05
CA ASP A 245 0.75 -10.23 8.00
C ASP A 245 2.22 -10.32 7.52
N THR A 246 2.39 -10.74 6.27
CA THR A 246 3.71 -10.92 5.64
C THR A 246 4.44 -9.61 5.39
N GLY A 247 3.73 -8.49 5.32
CA GLY A 247 4.32 -7.21 4.90
C GLY A 247 5.30 -6.61 5.90
N PHE A 248 5.34 -7.12 7.13
CA PHE A 248 6.35 -6.74 8.12
C PHE A 248 7.74 -7.35 7.87
N ILE A 249 7.85 -8.26 6.90
CA ILE A 249 9.11 -8.79 6.38
C ILE A 249 9.29 -8.26 4.94
N PRO A 250 10.37 -7.52 4.64
CA PRO A 250 10.62 -7.01 3.29
C PRO A 250 10.62 -8.11 2.21
N GLU A 251 10.17 -7.79 1.00
CA GLU A 251 9.84 -8.80 -0.02
C GLU A 251 11.03 -9.70 -0.40
N ALA A 252 12.24 -9.16 -0.55
CA ALA A 252 13.41 -9.97 -0.91
C ALA A 252 13.83 -10.86 0.27
N THR A 253 13.81 -10.30 1.48
CA THR A 253 14.05 -11.02 2.73
C THR A 253 13.06 -12.16 2.95
N LEU A 254 11.75 -11.92 2.74
CA LEU A 254 10.72 -12.95 2.86
C LEU A 254 10.92 -14.06 1.82
N ALA A 255 11.27 -13.72 0.58
CA ALA A 255 11.57 -14.70 -0.46
C ALA A 255 12.77 -15.59 -0.08
N LEU A 256 13.84 -15.01 0.45
CA LEU A 256 15.01 -15.76 0.92
C LEU A 256 14.66 -16.67 2.10
N ARG A 257 13.92 -16.14 3.09
CA ARG A 257 13.51 -16.86 4.30
C ARG A 257 12.58 -18.04 4.01
N ALA A 258 11.61 -17.85 3.13
CA ALA A 258 10.61 -18.87 2.82
C ALA A 258 11.12 -19.92 1.82
N GLY A 259 12.09 -19.56 0.97
CA GLY A 259 12.62 -20.46 -0.05
C GLY A 259 11.52 -20.97 -0.99
N LYS A 260 11.21 -22.26 -0.93
CA LYS A 260 10.13 -22.91 -1.71
C LYS A 260 8.81 -23.05 -0.94
N THR A 261 8.78 -22.74 0.36
CA THR A 261 7.58 -22.85 1.18
C THR A 261 6.60 -21.72 0.83
N PRO A 262 5.30 -22.02 0.62
CA PRO A 262 4.29 -20.97 0.45
C PRO A 262 4.32 -19.98 1.63
N TYR A 263 4.19 -18.68 1.36
CA TYR A 263 4.27 -17.66 2.42
C TYR A 263 3.23 -17.88 3.52
N TYR A 264 2.05 -18.38 3.16
CA TYR A 264 0.99 -18.73 4.12
C TYR A 264 1.49 -19.73 5.18
N ASP A 265 2.13 -20.80 4.74
CA ASP A 265 2.66 -21.87 5.59
C ASP A 265 3.91 -21.40 6.34
N TYR A 266 4.79 -20.66 5.67
CA TYR A 266 6.01 -20.11 6.29
C TYR A 266 5.67 -19.22 7.50
N MET A 267 4.72 -18.30 7.33
CA MET A 267 4.30 -17.40 8.40
C MET A 267 3.61 -18.14 9.56
N ARG A 268 3.00 -19.30 9.30
CA ARG A 268 2.33 -20.15 10.30
C ARG A 268 3.22 -21.29 10.82
N SER A 269 4.49 -21.32 10.44
CA SER A 269 5.42 -22.40 10.82
C SER A 269 5.88 -22.36 12.27
N GLY A 270 5.52 -21.32 13.04
CA GLY A 270 6.03 -21.07 14.39
C GLY A 270 7.46 -20.48 14.42
N LYS A 271 8.11 -20.30 13.26
CA LYS A 271 9.48 -19.79 13.14
C LYS A 271 9.57 -18.27 13.01
N VAL A 272 8.44 -17.59 12.79
CA VAL A 272 8.39 -16.15 12.55
C VAL A 272 7.94 -15.44 13.83
N PRO A 273 8.81 -14.66 14.49
CA PRO A 273 8.44 -13.89 15.67
C PRO A 273 7.70 -12.61 15.28
N LEU A 274 6.52 -12.75 14.67
CA LEU A 274 5.78 -11.64 14.05
C LEU A 274 5.45 -10.53 15.05
N ASP A 275 5.12 -10.88 16.29
CA ASP A 275 4.90 -9.94 17.39
C ASP A 275 6.11 -9.02 17.62
N LYS A 276 7.31 -9.60 17.68
CA LYS A 276 8.57 -8.85 17.86
C LYS A 276 8.94 -8.03 16.62
N ILE A 277 8.63 -8.54 15.43
CA ILE A 277 8.86 -7.81 14.18
C ILE A 277 7.94 -6.59 14.11
N ILE A 278 6.66 -6.74 14.46
CA ILE A 278 5.71 -5.61 14.53
C ILE A 278 6.14 -4.62 15.60
N GLU A 279 6.57 -5.07 16.78
CA GLU A 279 7.11 -4.19 17.82
C GLU A 279 8.34 -3.39 17.34
N ALA A 280 9.25 -4.02 16.60
CA ALA A 280 10.40 -3.35 16.00
C ALA A 280 9.96 -2.30 14.97
N ALA A 281 8.97 -2.62 14.13
CA ALA A 281 8.41 -1.71 13.13
C ALA A 281 7.72 -0.50 13.77
N GLU A 282 6.89 -0.73 14.81
CA GLU A 282 6.25 0.33 15.59
C GLU A 282 7.28 1.19 16.28
N THR A 283 8.28 0.59 16.93
CA THR A 283 9.36 1.33 17.60
C THR A 283 10.13 2.19 16.59
N ALA A 284 10.48 1.64 15.43
CA ALA A 284 11.22 2.35 14.38
C ALA A 284 10.49 3.56 13.81
N THR A 285 9.15 3.56 13.83
CA THR A 285 8.35 4.55 13.08
C THR A 285 7.35 5.36 13.92
N LEU A 286 7.17 5.03 15.21
CA LEU A 286 6.36 5.80 16.17
C LEU A 286 7.14 6.31 17.38
N CYS A 287 8.39 5.90 17.60
CA CYS A 287 9.05 6.30 18.84
C CYS A 287 9.19 7.82 18.94
N GLN A 288 8.70 8.36 20.04
CA GLN A 288 8.90 9.73 20.48
C GLN A 288 10.01 9.72 21.54
N GLY A 289 11.09 10.47 21.32
CA GLY A 289 12.26 10.53 22.21
C GLY A 289 13.47 9.70 21.73
N ASP A 290 14.45 9.51 22.61
CA ASP A 290 15.70 8.81 22.27
C ASP A 290 15.50 7.28 22.22
N CYS A 291 15.36 6.77 21.00
CA CYS A 291 15.28 5.34 20.71
C CYS A 291 16.53 4.79 20.02
N LEU A 292 17.63 5.56 19.93
CA LEU A 292 18.82 5.19 19.16
C LEU A 292 19.42 3.87 19.65
N ASP A 293 19.50 3.66 20.96
CA ASP A 293 20.05 2.43 21.52
C ASP A 293 19.18 1.20 21.25
N LYS A 294 17.86 1.38 21.17
CA LYS A 294 16.94 0.31 20.73
C LYS A 294 17.19 -0.06 19.28
N TYR A 295 17.34 0.92 18.40
CA TYR A 295 17.62 0.68 16.98
C TYR A 295 18.97 -0.02 16.76
N LYS A 296 20.02 0.42 17.48
CA LYS A 296 21.34 -0.25 17.46
C LYS A 296 21.25 -1.69 17.95
N LYS A 297 20.39 -1.98 18.95
CA LYS A 297 20.14 -3.36 19.42
C LYS A 297 19.39 -4.17 18.38
N PHE A 298 18.38 -3.60 17.72
CA PHE A 298 17.66 -4.26 16.63
C PHE A 298 18.58 -4.60 15.45
N LEU A 299 19.51 -3.71 15.10
CA LEU A 299 20.48 -3.94 14.02
C LEU A 299 21.41 -5.16 14.27
N LYS A 300 21.54 -5.58 15.53
CA LYS A 300 22.33 -6.77 15.94
C LYS A 300 21.47 -8.01 16.19
N ASN A 301 20.18 -7.96 15.91
CA ASN A 301 19.26 -9.06 16.18
C ASN A 301 19.49 -10.25 15.22
N GLU A 302 19.19 -11.47 15.66
CA GLU A 302 19.30 -12.67 14.84
C GLU A 302 18.27 -12.69 13.68
N ASP A 303 17.07 -12.12 13.87
CA ASP A 303 16.04 -12.04 12.82
C ASP A 303 16.29 -10.85 11.88
N SER A 304 16.39 -11.13 10.59
CA SER A 304 16.67 -10.14 9.55
C SER A 304 15.58 -9.07 9.38
N ALA A 305 14.31 -9.38 9.69
CA ALA A 305 13.25 -8.37 9.64
C ALA A 305 13.37 -7.38 10.82
N ILE A 306 13.80 -7.84 12.00
CA ILE A 306 14.10 -6.95 13.13
C ILE A 306 15.30 -6.06 12.80
N ARG A 307 16.36 -6.61 12.19
CA ARG A 307 17.50 -5.81 11.72
C ARG A 307 17.09 -4.75 10.70
N TYR A 308 16.20 -5.10 9.77
CA TYR A 308 15.64 -4.17 8.79
C TYR A 308 14.95 -3.00 9.49
N TRP A 309 14.05 -3.26 10.45
CA TRP A 309 13.39 -2.20 11.21
C TRP A 309 14.36 -1.39 12.08
N GLY A 310 15.42 -2.01 12.61
CA GLY A 310 16.52 -1.31 13.27
C GLY A 310 17.24 -0.32 12.35
N ALA A 311 17.59 -0.74 11.13
CA ALA A 311 18.18 0.13 10.11
C ALA A 311 17.22 1.25 9.70
N THR A 312 15.91 0.95 9.56
CA THR A 312 14.88 1.95 9.26
C THR A 312 14.75 3.00 10.36
N GLY A 313 14.78 2.61 11.63
CA GLY A 313 14.78 3.54 12.75
C GLY A 313 15.98 4.49 12.71
N LEU A 314 17.18 3.96 12.44
CA LEU A 314 18.40 4.76 12.28
C LEU A 314 18.34 5.69 11.07
N LEU A 315 17.78 5.24 9.94
CA LEU A 315 17.53 6.10 8.77
C LEU A 315 16.62 7.28 9.15
N MET A 316 15.55 7.02 9.91
CA MET A 316 14.59 8.04 10.32
C MET A 316 15.16 9.03 11.35
N SER A 317 16.12 8.60 12.16
CA SER A 317 16.83 9.46 13.12
C SER A 317 17.77 10.49 12.47
N GLY A 318 18.05 10.39 11.16
CA GLY A 318 18.88 11.37 10.46
C GLY A 318 20.25 11.55 11.11
N GLU A 319 20.68 12.79 11.36
CA GLU A 319 21.99 13.12 11.94
C GLU A 319 22.20 12.54 13.35
N GLU A 320 21.14 12.32 14.13
CA GLU A 320 21.23 11.72 15.47
C GLU A 320 21.80 10.29 15.41
N ALA A 321 21.70 9.62 14.26
CA ALA A 321 22.26 8.29 14.03
C ALA A 321 23.78 8.27 13.79
N CYS A 322 24.51 9.38 13.88
CA CYS A 322 25.98 9.41 13.70
C CYS A 322 26.71 8.38 14.59
N GLY A 323 26.27 8.21 15.85
CA GLY A 323 26.84 7.22 16.77
C GLY A 323 26.58 5.75 16.39
N ALA A 324 25.77 5.50 15.35
CA ALA A 324 25.46 4.17 14.84
C ALA A 324 26.18 3.83 13.52
N ILE A 325 27.00 4.74 12.97
CA ILE A 325 27.75 4.54 11.72
C ILE A 325 28.49 3.19 11.68
N PRO A 326 29.28 2.78 12.69
CA PRO A 326 29.97 1.49 12.65
C PRO A 326 29.01 0.29 12.54
N GLY A 327 27.82 0.39 13.16
CA GLY A 327 26.78 -0.63 13.05
C GLY A 327 26.17 -0.69 11.66
N LEU A 328 25.89 0.47 11.06
CA LEU A 328 25.35 0.59 9.70
C LEU A 328 26.37 0.09 8.66
N GLU A 329 27.65 0.40 8.81
CA GLU A 329 28.71 -0.12 7.94
C GLU A 329 28.84 -1.65 8.05
N GLY A 330 28.71 -2.20 9.26
CA GLY A 330 28.61 -3.64 9.47
C GLY A 330 27.42 -4.27 8.75
N ALA A 331 26.26 -3.61 8.79
CA ALA A 331 25.02 -4.04 8.16
C ALA A 331 25.07 -4.04 6.62
N LEU A 332 26.08 -3.42 6.00
CA LEU A 332 26.29 -3.54 4.54
C LEU A 332 26.70 -4.96 4.10
N ASN A 333 27.11 -5.82 5.05
CA ASN A 333 27.43 -7.22 4.80
C ASN A 333 26.31 -8.18 5.26
N ASP A 334 25.09 -7.66 5.47
CA ASP A 334 23.97 -8.47 5.95
C ASP A 334 23.55 -9.53 4.92
N THR A 335 23.03 -10.67 5.41
CA THR A 335 22.48 -11.72 4.56
C THR A 335 21.16 -11.33 3.90
N SER A 336 20.44 -10.35 4.47
CA SER A 336 19.28 -9.72 3.85
C SER A 336 19.72 -8.54 2.98
N PRO A 337 19.43 -8.56 1.67
CA PRO A 337 19.70 -7.39 0.82
C PRO A 337 18.83 -6.18 1.20
N ASP A 338 17.66 -6.37 1.83
CA ASP A 338 16.83 -5.26 2.26
C ASP A 338 17.45 -4.51 3.46
N VAL A 339 18.15 -5.22 4.35
CA VAL A 339 18.94 -4.59 5.43
C VAL A 339 20.08 -3.78 4.82
N VAL A 340 20.81 -4.34 3.85
CA VAL A 340 21.90 -3.65 3.14
C VAL A 340 21.40 -2.36 2.49
N VAL A 341 20.26 -2.40 1.79
CA VAL A 341 19.70 -1.23 1.09
C VAL A 341 19.35 -0.11 2.07
N VAL A 342 18.65 -0.40 3.18
CA VAL A 342 18.27 0.63 4.16
C VAL A 342 19.49 1.16 4.91
N ALA A 343 20.44 0.31 5.25
CA ALA A 343 21.69 0.74 5.88
C ALA A 343 22.52 1.65 4.95
N ALA A 344 22.57 1.33 3.65
CA ALA A 344 23.22 2.17 2.65
C ALA A 344 22.51 3.53 2.52
N GLU A 345 21.17 3.57 2.56
CA GLU A 345 20.42 4.82 2.54
C GLU A 345 20.75 5.70 3.76
N ALA A 346 20.76 5.12 4.96
CA ALA A 346 21.12 5.83 6.18
C ALA A 346 22.54 6.38 6.11
N LEU A 347 23.52 5.56 5.69
CA LEU A 347 24.91 5.98 5.53
C LEU A 347 25.08 7.09 4.49
N TYR A 348 24.33 7.04 3.39
CA TYR A 348 24.38 8.09 2.38
C TYR A 348 23.93 9.44 2.97
N ASN A 349 22.83 9.45 3.73
CA ASN A 349 22.32 10.64 4.41
C ASN A 349 23.28 11.16 5.49
N LEU A 350 24.03 10.27 6.15
CA LEU A 350 25.09 10.61 7.12
C LEU A 350 26.42 11.03 6.47
N GLY A 351 26.49 11.13 5.14
CA GLY A 351 27.67 11.60 4.42
C GLY A 351 28.65 10.51 3.97
N HIS A 352 28.41 9.23 4.30
CA HIS A 352 29.23 8.08 3.88
C HIS A 352 28.89 7.63 2.45
N LYS A 353 28.82 8.60 1.52
CA LYS A 353 28.28 8.41 0.15
C LYS A 353 29.00 7.34 -0.65
N LYS A 354 30.34 7.31 -0.61
CA LYS A 354 31.14 6.32 -1.37
C LYS A 354 30.84 4.89 -0.93
N THR A 355 30.77 4.66 0.38
CA THR A 355 30.47 3.35 0.98
C THR A 355 29.06 2.91 0.64
N ALA A 356 28.08 3.81 0.80
CA ALA A 356 26.69 3.55 0.45
C ALA A 356 26.49 3.21 -1.04
N LEU A 357 27.09 4.00 -1.94
CA LEU A 357 27.01 3.77 -3.39
C LEU A 357 27.59 2.42 -3.79
N LYS A 358 28.70 2.01 -3.18
CA LYS A 358 29.30 0.70 -3.42
C LYS A 358 28.32 -0.42 -3.07
N ALA A 359 27.71 -0.37 -1.89
CA ALA A 359 26.73 -1.38 -1.46
C ALA A 359 25.50 -1.42 -2.37
N LEU A 360 24.95 -0.27 -2.77
CA LEU A 360 23.82 -0.21 -3.71
C LEU A 360 24.19 -0.84 -5.07
N MET A 361 25.38 -0.56 -5.62
CA MET A 361 25.85 -1.19 -6.86
C MET A 361 26.03 -2.70 -6.74
N GLU A 362 26.47 -3.20 -5.58
CA GLU A 362 26.57 -4.64 -5.31
C GLU A 362 25.18 -5.29 -5.29
N VAL A 363 24.19 -4.66 -4.66
CA VAL A 363 22.79 -5.13 -4.70
C VAL A 363 22.24 -5.17 -6.13
N LEU A 364 22.47 -4.11 -6.93
CA LEU A 364 22.06 -4.07 -8.33
C LEU A 364 22.70 -5.18 -9.17
N SER A 365 23.93 -5.60 -8.83
CA SER A 365 24.67 -6.64 -9.56
C SER A 365 24.17 -8.04 -9.25
N ASN A 366 23.95 -8.32 -7.97
CA ASN A 366 23.96 -9.70 -7.45
C ASN A 366 22.61 -10.13 -6.88
N ALA A 367 21.73 -9.20 -6.52
CA ALA A 367 20.48 -9.51 -5.86
C ALA A 367 19.34 -9.78 -6.85
N GLY A 368 18.28 -10.45 -6.38
CA GLY A 368 17.07 -10.71 -7.15
C GLY A 368 16.21 -9.45 -7.40
N GLU A 369 15.20 -9.58 -8.27
CA GLU A 369 14.34 -8.48 -8.74
C GLU A 369 13.83 -7.57 -7.60
N LYS A 370 13.29 -8.15 -6.53
CA LYS A 370 12.73 -7.42 -5.38
C LYS A 370 13.75 -6.51 -4.71
N ALA A 371 14.96 -7.02 -4.49
CA ALA A 371 16.06 -6.28 -3.86
C ALA A 371 16.62 -5.19 -4.79
N ARG A 372 16.74 -5.47 -6.09
CA ARG A 372 17.12 -4.44 -7.08
C ARG A 372 16.08 -3.33 -7.15
N CYS A 373 14.79 -3.68 -7.17
CA CYS A 373 13.70 -2.71 -7.13
C CYS A 373 13.79 -1.80 -5.89
N HIS A 374 14.05 -2.38 -4.71
CA HIS A 374 14.26 -1.61 -3.49
C HIS A 374 15.49 -0.68 -3.59
N ALA A 375 16.64 -1.18 -4.08
CA ALA A 375 17.84 -0.36 -4.28
C ALA A 375 17.62 0.81 -5.27
N LEU A 376 16.88 0.58 -6.36
CA LEU A 376 16.53 1.62 -7.33
C LEU A 376 15.59 2.67 -6.75
N ASN A 377 14.67 2.28 -5.85
CA ASN A 377 13.85 3.22 -5.09
C ASN A 377 14.73 4.12 -4.22
N THR A 378 15.67 3.55 -3.46
CA THR A 378 16.64 4.31 -2.67
C THR A 378 17.48 5.26 -3.54
N ILE A 379 17.94 4.82 -4.71
CA ILE A 379 18.67 5.67 -5.68
C ILE A 379 17.82 6.87 -6.12
N ASP A 380 16.54 6.66 -6.44
CA ASP A 380 15.62 7.72 -6.84
C ASP A 380 15.34 8.70 -5.71
N PHE A 381 15.05 8.20 -4.49
CA PHE A 381 14.77 9.04 -3.32
C PHE A 381 15.96 9.90 -2.90
N LEU A 382 17.18 9.37 -3.01
CA LEU A 382 18.41 10.09 -2.72
C LEU A 382 18.85 11.02 -3.87
N ASN A 383 18.12 11.02 -4.99
CA ASN A 383 18.46 11.73 -6.23
C ASN A 383 19.91 11.44 -6.69
N ILE A 384 20.36 10.19 -6.55
CA ILE A 384 21.70 9.77 -6.97
C ILE A 384 21.74 9.72 -8.51
N ASN A 385 22.70 10.42 -9.13
CA ASN A 385 22.87 10.49 -10.58
C ASN A 385 24.34 10.37 -11.05
N SER A 386 25.16 9.60 -10.33
CA SER A 386 26.57 9.41 -10.70
C SER A 386 26.73 8.55 -11.95
N LYS A 387 27.82 8.77 -12.71
CA LYS A 387 28.14 8.00 -13.93
C LYS A 387 28.22 6.50 -13.67
N ASP A 388 28.75 6.09 -12.52
CA ASP A 388 28.89 4.68 -12.16
C ASP A 388 27.52 4.00 -11.96
N ILE A 389 26.59 4.68 -11.28
CA ILE A 389 25.23 4.20 -11.09
C ILE A 389 24.48 4.18 -12.42
N GLN A 390 24.58 5.24 -13.23
CA GLN A 390 23.97 5.29 -14.56
C GLN A 390 24.44 4.11 -15.43
N LYS A 391 25.76 3.89 -15.52
CA LYS A 391 26.33 2.76 -16.25
C LYS A 391 25.77 1.44 -15.74
N LYS A 392 25.67 1.28 -14.41
CA LYS A 392 25.16 0.06 -13.81
C LYS A 392 23.69 -0.20 -14.13
N VAL A 393 22.86 0.84 -14.12
CA VAL A 393 21.44 0.75 -14.46
C VAL A 393 21.27 0.42 -15.95
N VAL A 394 22.06 1.03 -16.84
CA VAL A 394 22.09 0.68 -18.27
C VAL A 394 22.44 -0.80 -18.46
N GLU A 395 23.53 -1.28 -17.86
CA GLU A 395 23.92 -2.69 -17.91
C GLU A 395 22.79 -3.62 -17.44
N MET A 396 22.12 -3.27 -16.35
CA MET A 396 21.00 -4.04 -15.81
C MET A 396 19.83 -4.13 -16.80
N VAL A 397 19.45 -3.02 -17.43
CA VAL A 397 18.35 -2.97 -18.42
C VAL A 397 18.73 -3.73 -19.69
N SER A 398 19.94 -3.54 -20.22
CA SER A 398 20.42 -4.25 -21.41
C SER A 398 20.42 -5.78 -21.25
N ASN A 399 20.72 -6.27 -20.04
CA ASN A 399 20.73 -7.70 -19.74
C ASN A 399 19.32 -8.30 -19.55
N ALA A 400 18.27 -7.49 -19.38
CA ALA A 400 16.94 -7.95 -19.01
C ALA A 400 16.09 -8.49 -20.18
N GLY A 401 16.52 -8.31 -21.43
CA GLY A 401 15.75 -8.66 -22.64
C GLY A 401 14.58 -7.70 -22.89
N THR A 402 13.62 -8.10 -23.73
CA THR A 402 12.42 -7.28 -24.05
C THR A 402 11.58 -6.97 -22.82
N GLU A 403 10.95 -5.79 -22.82
CA GLU A 403 10.15 -5.30 -21.70
C GLU A 403 9.04 -6.27 -21.30
N ASN A 404 9.09 -6.71 -20.04
CA ASN A 404 7.97 -7.40 -19.39
C ASN A 404 7.31 -6.41 -18.43
N ARG A 405 6.01 -6.16 -18.60
CA ARG A 405 5.21 -5.22 -17.78
C ARG A 405 5.24 -5.53 -16.27
N ASN A 406 5.64 -6.75 -15.89
CA ASN A 406 5.71 -7.22 -14.52
C ASN A 406 7.12 -7.18 -13.91
N LYS A 407 8.16 -6.74 -14.63
CA LYS A 407 9.51 -6.54 -14.07
C LYS A 407 9.63 -5.16 -13.46
N TYR A 408 9.35 -5.05 -12.17
CA TYR A 408 9.22 -3.75 -11.51
C TYR A 408 10.56 -3.05 -11.27
N ASP A 409 11.65 -3.80 -11.15
CA ASP A 409 13.01 -3.25 -11.14
C ASP A 409 13.37 -2.59 -12.49
N ILE A 410 12.95 -3.16 -13.61
CA ILE A 410 13.16 -2.57 -14.94
C ILE A 410 12.31 -1.31 -15.15
N ARG A 411 11.06 -1.29 -14.65
CA ARG A 411 10.20 -0.09 -14.76
C ARG A 411 10.80 1.13 -14.05
N ILE A 412 11.30 0.97 -12.83
CA ILE A 412 11.98 2.06 -12.11
C ILE A 412 13.34 2.39 -12.71
N ALA A 413 14.06 1.41 -13.25
CA ALA A 413 15.31 1.66 -13.98
C ALA A 413 15.09 2.54 -15.21
N ASN A 414 14.07 2.23 -16.02
CA ASN A 414 13.72 3.04 -17.20
C ASN A 414 13.31 4.46 -16.80
N TRP A 415 12.52 4.61 -15.73
CA TRP A 415 12.21 5.92 -15.17
C TRP A 415 13.48 6.70 -14.77
N LEU A 416 14.42 6.07 -14.07
CA LEU A 416 15.68 6.73 -13.70
C LEU A 416 16.50 7.15 -14.92
N LEU A 417 16.58 6.30 -15.95
CA LEU A 417 17.29 6.61 -17.20
C LEU A 417 16.67 7.80 -17.94
N GLU A 418 15.33 7.87 -17.97
CA GLU A 418 14.57 9.02 -18.49
C GLU A 418 14.85 10.28 -17.68
N LYS A 419 14.72 10.21 -16.34
CA LYS A 419 14.98 11.32 -15.41
C LYS A 419 16.41 11.87 -15.53
N TRP A 420 17.39 11.03 -15.83
CA TRP A 420 18.79 11.43 -16.04
C TRP A 420 19.10 11.94 -17.45
N GLY A 421 18.17 11.82 -18.41
CA GLY A 421 18.43 12.12 -19.82
C GLY A 421 19.41 11.15 -20.48
N THR A 422 19.52 9.93 -19.94
CA THR A 422 20.46 8.88 -20.39
C THR A 422 19.77 7.74 -21.15
N GLY A 423 18.45 7.75 -21.24
CA GLY A 423 17.68 6.74 -21.97
C GLY A 423 17.78 6.90 -23.49
N THR A 424 18.03 5.79 -24.18
CA THR A 424 17.58 5.62 -25.56
C THR A 424 16.05 5.60 -25.53
N SER A 425 15.41 6.55 -26.20
CA SER A 425 13.96 6.55 -26.40
C SER A 425 13.50 5.22 -27.01
N ALA A 426 13.00 4.30 -26.19
CA ALA A 426 12.18 3.19 -26.65
C ALA A 426 10.75 3.73 -26.72
N ASN A 427 10.38 4.22 -27.91
CA ASN A 427 8.98 4.46 -28.27
C ASN A 427 8.21 3.14 -28.36
#